data_AF-A0A5K0WC89-F1
#
_entry.id   AF-A0A5K0WC89-F1
#
_cell.length_a   1.000
_cell.length_b   1.000
_cell.length_c   1.000
_cell.angle_alpha   90.00
_cell.angle_beta   90.00
_cell.angle_gamma   90.00
#
_symmetry.space_group_name_H-M   'P 1'
#
loop_
_entity.id
_entity.type
_entity.pdbx_description
1 polymer ?
#
loop_
_entity_poly.entity_id
_entity_poly.type
_entity_poly.pdbx_seq_one_letter_code
_entity_poly.pdbx_strand_id
1 'polypeptide(L)'
;LSLTINLNFNKVVEKSRTLQVRAGKAALCQTKRSRSRKSLARTHGFRRRMRTATGRAVLKRRRAKGRKVLCTKSNPNSGKRS
;
A
#
# COMPACT_ATOMS: atom_id res chain seq x y z
N LEU A 1 13.22 -71.24 6.79
CA LEU A 1 12.44 -70.41 5.84
C LEU A 1 11.79 -69.27 6.63
N SER A 2 12.48 -68.13 6.79
CA SER A 2 11.94 -66.95 7.46
C SER A 2 11.81 -65.85 6.41
N LEU A 3 10.57 -65.48 6.07
CA LEU A 3 10.27 -64.37 5.16
C LEU A 3 10.52 -63.06 5.91
N THR A 4 11.59 -62.35 5.57
CA THR A 4 11.81 -60.98 6.04
C THR A 4 10.90 -60.03 5.26
N ILE A 5 9.97 -59.37 5.95
CA ILE A 5 9.06 -58.39 5.34
C ILE A 5 9.81 -57.05 5.28
N ASN A 6 10.27 -56.68 4.08
CA ASN A 6 10.89 -55.39 3.82
C ASN A 6 9.80 -54.29 3.80
N LEU A 7 9.67 -53.53 4.89
CA LEU A 7 8.77 -52.37 4.93
C LEU A 7 9.44 -51.17 4.25
N ASN A 8 9.21 -51.06 2.94
CA ASN A 8 9.68 -49.98 2.10
C ASN A 8 8.83 -48.72 2.39
N PHE A 9 9.22 -47.93 3.38
CA PHE A 9 8.56 -46.66 3.71
C PHE A 9 8.87 -45.62 2.63
N ASN A 10 8.00 -45.53 1.62
CA ASN A 10 7.96 -44.39 0.71
C ASN A 10 7.56 -43.14 1.51
N LYS A 11 8.53 -42.33 1.97
CA LYS A 11 8.25 -40.96 2.42
C LYS A 11 7.78 -40.17 1.19
N VAL A 12 6.48 -40.11 0.97
CA VAL A 12 5.88 -39.13 0.06
C VAL A 12 6.16 -37.77 0.66
N VAL A 13 7.22 -37.12 0.18
CA VAL A 13 7.41 -35.69 0.39
C VAL A 13 6.30 -35.03 -0.43
N GLU A 14 5.15 -34.84 0.21
CA GLU A 14 4.10 -33.94 -0.27
C GLU A 14 4.74 -32.56 -0.37
N LYS A 15 5.28 -32.27 -1.56
CA LYS A 15 5.79 -30.95 -1.92
C LYS A 15 4.59 -30.02 -1.83
N SER A 16 4.48 -29.32 -0.71
CA SER A 16 3.43 -28.34 -0.45
C SER A 16 3.32 -27.47 -1.70
N ARG A 17 2.24 -27.69 -2.45
CA ARG A 17 1.97 -26.96 -3.68
C ARG A 17 1.75 -25.52 -3.24
N THR A 18 2.80 -24.72 -3.25
CA THR A 18 2.68 -23.28 -3.11
C THR A 18 1.73 -22.86 -4.21
N LEU A 19 0.58 -22.32 -3.83
CA LEU A 19 -0.42 -21.85 -4.77
C LEU A 19 0.22 -20.66 -5.49
N GLN A 20 0.86 -20.92 -6.63
CA GLN A 20 1.39 -19.88 -7.49
C GLN A 20 0.20 -19.16 -8.11
N VAL A 21 -0.21 -18.06 -7.48
CA VAL A 21 -1.21 -17.17 -8.06
C VAL A 21 -0.60 -16.57 -9.32
N ARG A 22 -1.06 -17.02 -10.49
CA ARG A 22 -0.70 -16.41 -11.78
C ARG A 22 -0.94 -14.90 -11.69
N ALA A 23 0.11 -14.11 -11.86
CA ALA A 23 0.09 -12.66 -11.77
C ALA A 23 -0.63 -12.02 -12.97
N GLY A 24 -1.94 -12.27 -13.12
CA GLY A 24 -2.82 -11.62 -14.09
C GLY A 24 -3.83 -10.67 -13.43
N LYS A 25 -4.12 -10.84 -12.14
CA LYS A 25 -5.10 -10.04 -11.38
C LYS A 25 -4.39 -9.14 -10.40
N ALA A 26 -4.82 -7.88 -10.34
CA ALA A 26 -4.29 -6.90 -9.41
C ALA A 26 -4.36 -7.45 -7.97
N ALA A 27 -3.22 -7.53 -7.27
CA ALA A 27 -3.17 -8.14 -5.94
C ALA A 27 -4.19 -7.49 -4.97
N LEU A 28 -4.90 -8.32 -4.21
CA LEU A 28 -6.09 -7.94 -3.44
C LEU A 28 -5.81 -6.81 -2.43
N CYS A 29 -4.66 -6.86 -1.75
CA CYS A 29 -4.25 -5.88 -0.73
C CYS A 29 -3.54 -4.63 -1.29
N GLN A 30 -3.48 -4.47 -2.62
CA GLN A 30 -2.85 -3.31 -3.25
C GLN A 30 -3.85 -2.15 -3.39
N THR A 31 -4.07 -1.44 -2.27
CA THR A 31 -4.97 -0.28 -2.21
C THR A 31 -4.32 1.01 -2.73
N LYS A 32 -3.01 1.16 -2.52
CA LYS A 32 -2.24 2.29 -3.06
C LYS A 32 -1.66 1.92 -4.43
N ARG A 33 -2.17 2.57 -5.48
CA ARG A 33 -1.66 2.45 -6.85
C ARG A 33 -0.80 3.67 -7.25
N SER A 34 -0.14 3.59 -8.40
CA SER A 34 0.65 4.66 -9.02
C SER A 34 -0.24 5.79 -9.59
N ARG A 35 -0.97 6.47 -8.70
CA ARG A 35 -1.85 7.59 -9.09
C ARG A 35 -1.06 8.89 -9.26
N SER A 36 -1.42 9.69 -10.27
CA SER A 36 -0.81 11.00 -10.52
C SER A 36 -0.80 11.90 -9.28
N ARG A 37 0.35 12.52 -9.00
CA ARG A 37 0.55 13.45 -7.88
C ARG A 37 -0.40 14.64 -7.94
N LYS A 38 -0.75 15.11 -9.15
CA LYS A 38 -1.72 16.17 -9.39
C LYS A 38 -3.12 15.82 -8.87
N SER A 39 -3.57 14.58 -9.09
CA SER A 39 -4.87 14.12 -8.58
C SER A 39 -4.89 14.09 -7.05
N LEU A 40 -3.83 13.57 -6.43
CA LEU A 40 -3.72 13.52 -4.97
C LEU A 40 -3.71 14.93 -4.34
N ALA A 41 -3.08 15.90 -5.00
CA ALA A 41 -3.04 17.28 -4.52
C ALA A 41 -4.37 18.01 -4.63
N ARG A 42 -5.19 17.70 -5.64
CA ARG A 42 -6.56 18.22 -5.72
C ARG A 42 -7.44 17.70 -4.60
N THR A 43 -7.24 16.44 -4.17
CA THR A 43 -8.04 15.82 -3.10
C THR A 43 -7.54 16.17 -1.70
N HIS A 44 -6.23 16.18 -1.45
CA HIS A 44 -5.66 16.27 -0.10
C HIS A 44 -4.64 17.41 0.09
N GLY A 45 -4.39 18.21 -0.95
CA GLY A 45 -3.41 19.29 -0.91
C GLY A 45 -3.84 20.49 -0.06
N PHE A 46 -2.88 21.40 0.15
CA PHE A 46 -3.05 22.55 1.02
C PHE A 46 -4.22 23.46 0.61
N ARG A 47 -4.32 23.80 -0.69
CA ARG A 47 -5.41 24.63 -1.23
C ARG A 47 -6.79 24.01 -0.96
N ARG A 48 -6.92 22.68 -1.08
CA ARG A 48 -8.17 21.98 -0.79
C ARG A 48 -8.55 22.08 0.69
N ARG A 49 -7.57 21.98 1.60
CA ARG A 49 -7.79 22.16 3.05
C ARG A 49 -8.20 23.59 3.39
N MET A 50 -7.57 24.60 2.78
CA MET A 50 -7.90 26.01 3.03
C MET A 50 -9.31 26.40 2.57
N ARG A 51 -9.85 25.75 1.53
CA ARG A 51 -11.18 26.05 0.97
C ARG A 51 -12.32 25.92 2.00
N THR A 52 -12.28 24.90 2.85
CA THR A 52 -13.39 24.52 3.75
C THR A 52 -13.09 24.88 5.20
N ALA A 53 -14.12 25.22 5.99
CA ALA A 53 -13.96 25.51 7.42
C ALA A 53 -13.33 24.34 8.21
N THR A 54 -13.83 23.12 7.98
CA THR A 54 -13.30 21.90 8.60
C THR A 54 -11.83 21.66 8.22
N GLY A 55 -11.46 21.90 6.96
CA GLY A 55 -10.08 21.79 6.50
C GLY A 55 -9.13 22.80 7.18
N ARG A 56 -9.59 24.03 7.43
CA ARG A 56 -8.83 25.03 8.21
C ARG A 56 -8.64 24.58 9.67
N ALA A 57 -9.67 24.00 10.29
CA ALA A 57 -9.58 23.43 11.65
C ALA A 57 -8.54 22.29 11.74
N VAL A 58 -8.46 21.43 10.72
CA VAL A 58 -7.41 20.39 10.64
C VAL A 58 -6.01 21.03 10.62
N LEU A 59 -5.81 22.09 9.83
CA LEU A 59 -4.52 22.78 9.79
C LEU A 59 -4.16 23.43 11.12
N LYS A 60 -5.13 24.05 11.81
CA LYS A 60 -4.95 24.58 13.18
C LYS A 60 -4.45 23.48 14.13
N ARG A 61 -5.11 22.33 14.15
CA ARG A 61 -4.71 21.17 14.99
C ARG A 61 -3.31 20.65 14.66
N ARG A 62 -2.95 20.62 13.38
CA ARG A 62 -1.62 20.15 12.93
C ARG A 62 -0.50 21.14 13.29
N ARG A 63 -0.78 22.45 13.23
CA ARG A 63 0.14 23.50 13.70
C ARG A 63 0.32 23.48 15.21
N ALA A 64 -0.77 23.35 15.96
CA ALA A 64 -0.71 23.23 17.43
C ALA A 64 0.14 22.02 17.87
N LYS A 65 0.07 20.90 17.14
CA LYS A 65 0.95 19.74 17.37
C LYS A 65 2.42 19.99 16.94
N GLY A 66 2.73 21.06 16.21
CA GLY A 66 4.08 21.33 15.70
C GLY A 66 4.52 20.44 14.54
N ARG A 67 3.58 19.92 13.72
CA ARG A 67 3.96 19.05 12.59
C ARG A 67 4.73 19.84 11.52
N LYS A 68 6.00 19.48 11.29
CA LYS A 68 6.87 20.04 10.23
C LYS A 68 6.18 20.12 8.86
N VAL A 69 5.49 19.05 8.45
CA VAL A 69 4.74 19.01 7.19
C VAL A 69 3.24 19.00 7.47
N LEU A 70 2.54 20.06 7.05
CA LEU A 70 1.11 20.19 7.26
C LEU A 70 0.28 19.36 6.27
N CYS A 71 0.59 19.38 4.98
CA CYS A 71 -0.10 18.59 3.96
C CYS A 71 0.91 17.74 3.20
N THR A 72 0.77 16.42 3.24
CA THR A 72 1.74 15.50 2.62
C THR A 72 1.57 15.33 1.11
N LYS A 73 0.41 15.72 0.57
CA LYS A 73 0.06 15.57 -0.86
C LYS A 73 -0.02 16.92 -1.56
N SER A 74 0.90 17.85 -1.30
CA SER A 74 1.00 19.08 -2.11
C SER A 74 1.78 18.80 -3.41
N ASN A 75 1.36 19.41 -4.52
CA ASN A 75 2.08 19.38 -5.80
C ASN A 75 2.29 20.83 -6.26
N PRO A 76 3.51 21.25 -6.61
CA PRO A 76 3.72 22.55 -7.25
C PRO A 76 3.15 22.54 -8.67
N ASN A 77 2.89 23.72 -9.22
CA ASN A 77 2.37 23.85 -10.59
C ASN A 77 3.49 23.85 -11.65
N SER A 78 4.75 24.00 -11.23
CA SER A 78 5.94 24.09 -12.09
C SER A 78 7.16 23.46 -11.41
N GLY A 79 8.24 23.28 -12.19
CA GLY A 79 9.53 22.79 -11.72
C GLY A 79 9.65 21.26 -11.74
N LYS A 80 10.74 20.72 -11.17
CA LYS A 80 11.06 19.27 -11.21
C LYS A 80 9.97 18.36 -10.62
N ARG A 81 9.07 18.92 -9.82
CA ARG A 81 7.96 18.23 -9.16
C ARG A 81 6.59 18.61 -9.71
N SER A 82 6.46 19.33 -10.84
CA SER A 82 5.15 19.45 -11.50
C SER A 82 4.60 18.09 -11.91
#